data_AF-A0A9X9QRN8-F1
#
_entry.id   AF-A0A9X9QRN8-F1
#
_cell.length_a   1.000
_cell.length_b   1.000
_cell.length_c   1.000
_cell.angle_alpha   90.00
_cell.angle_beta   90.00
_cell.angle_gamma   90.00
#
_symmetry.space_group_name_H-M   'P 1'
#
loop_
_entity.id
_entity.type
_entity.pdbx_description
1 polymer ?
#
loop_
_entity_poly.entity_id
_entity_poly.type
_entity_poly.pdbx_seq_one_letter_code
_entity_poly.pdbx_strand_id
1 'polypeptide(L)' 'MTKAEANQMIDYCYVHLMVMKHYYEKTREFPLDIIETGNLEQINELLDDIQTGIDKRQFTDMEVTYITEDTNQL' A
#
# COMPACT_ATOMS: atom_id res chain seq x y z
N MET A 1 -5.17 -11.35 19.77
CA MET A 1 -5.14 -10.17 18.90
C MET A 1 -6.51 -9.51 18.94
N THR A 2 -6.57 -8.26 19.34
CA THR A 2 -7.78 -7.43 19.33
C THR A 2 -8.05 -6.88 17.93
N LYS A 3 -9.26 -6.40 17.68
CA LYS A 3 -9.62 -5.76 16.41
C LYS A 3 -8.76 -4.50 16.14
N ALA A 4 -8.45 -3.74 17.20
CA ALA A 4 -7.61 -2.55 17.10
C ALA A 4 -6.16 -2.90 16.71
N GLU A 5 -5.60 -3.96 17.30
CA GLU A 5 -4.28 -4.47 16.92
C GLU A 5 -4.26 -4.95 15.46
N ALA A 6 -5.31 -5.63 15.00
CA ALA A 6 -5.43 -6.05 13.60
C ALA A 6 -5.51 -4.85 12.64
N ASN A 7 -6.29 -3.81 12.98
CA ASN A 7 -6.38 -2.60 12.15
C ASN A 7 -5.03 -1.88 12.05
N GLN A 8 -4.32 -1.70 13.17
CA GLN A 8 -2.99 -1.10 13.18
C GLN A 8 -2.00 -1.89 12.32
N MET A 9 -2.04 -3.22 12.35
CA MET A 9 -1.19 -4.04 11.49
C MET A 9 -1.51 -3.81 10.00
N ILE A 10 -2.78 -3.70 9.63
CA ILE A 10 -3.16 -3.42 8.24
C ILE A 10 -2.76 -1.99 7.83
N ASP A 11 -2.88 -1.00 8.71
CA ASP A 11 -2.39 0.37 8.48
C ASP A 11 -0.88 0.37 8.16
N TYR A 12 -0.08 -0.30 8.99
CA TYR A 12 1.35 -0.42 8.75
C TYR A 12 1.64 -1.14 7.43
N CYS A 13 0.94 -2.24 7.14
CA CYS A 13 1.10 -2.96 5.87
C CYS A 13 0.78 -2.07 4.67
N TYR A 14 -0.33 -1.32 4.72
CA TYR A 14 -0.76 -0.43 3.64
C TYR A 14 0.30 0.63 3.33
N VAL A 15 0.82 1.30 4.37
CA VAL A 15 1.88 2.30 4.19
C VAL A 15 3.14 1.70 3.57
N HIS A 16 3.59 0.53 4.03
CA HIS A 16 4.78 -0.13 3.46
C HIS A 16 4.55 -0.53 2.00
N LEU A 17 3.38 -1.06 1.66
CA LEU A 17 3.04 -1.43 0.29
C LEU A 17 3.00 -0.20 -0.64
N MET A 18 2.46 0.93 -0.18
CA MET A 18 2.47 2.19 -0.94
C MET A 18 3.89 2.71 -1.20
N VAL A 19 4.78 2.62 -0.20
CA VAL A 19 6.19 2.99 -0.37
C VAL A 19 6.91 2.07 -1.35
N MET A 20 6.66 0.76 -1.27
CA MET A 20 7.24 -0.21 -2.20
C MET A 20 6.72 -0.02 -3.63
N LYS A 21 5.43 0.26 -3.80
CA LYS A 21 4.84 0.62 -5.10
C LYS A 21 5.53 1.84 -5.70
N HIS A 22 5.68 2.91 -4.91
CA HIS A 22 6.37 4.12 -5.35
C HIS A 22 7.81 3.85 -5.79
N TYR A 23 8.54 2.97 -5.09
CA TYR A 23 9.89 2.56 -5.49
C TYR A 23 9.95 1.95 -6.89
N TYR A 24 8.93 1.16 -7.28
CA TYR A 24 8.85 0.53 -8.60
C TYR A 24 8.34 1.48 -9.69
N GLU A 25 7.46 2.43 -9.36
CA GLU A 25 6.85 3.37 -10.31
C GLU A 25 7.68 4.63 -10.58
N LYS A 26 8.73 4.89 -9.80
CA LYS A 26 9.62 6.04 -10.03
C LYS A 26 10.21 6.00 -11.44
N THR A 27 10.56 7.16 -11.99
CA THR A 27 11.24 7.24 -13.29
C THR A 27 12.62 6.55 -13.21
N ARG A 28 12.94 5.72 -14.21
CA ARG A 28 14.18 4.91 -14.25
C ARG A 28 14.75 4.94 -15.67
N GLU A 29 16.06 4.71 -15.78
CA GLU A 29 16.75 4.58 -17.08
C GLU A 29 16.36 3.28 -17.80
N PHE A 30 16.08 2.21 -17.04
CA PHE A 30 15.73 0.90 -17.54
C PHE A 30 14.34 0.47 -17.05
N PRO A 31 13.56 -0.25 -17.87
CA PRO A 31 12.29 -0.82 -17.43
C PRO A 31 12.50 -1.87 -16.33
N LEU A 32 11.43 -2.16 -15.59
CA LEU A 32 11.42 -3.24 -14.59
C LEU A 32 11.78 -4.57 -15.25
N ASP A 33 12.59 -5.39 -14.57
CA ASP A 33 12.75 -6.78 -14.97
C ASP A 33 11.49 -7.61 -14.66
N ILE A 34 11.48 -8.88 -15.08
CA ILE A 34 10.31 -9.76 -14.92
C ILE A 34 9.96 -10.03 -13.45
N ILE A 35 10.97 -10.07 -12.57
CA ILE A 35 10.79 -10.28 -11.13
C ILE A 35 10.26 -8.99 -10.50
N GLU A 36 10.85 -7.85 -10.84
CA GLU A 36 10.38 -6.54 -10.38
C GLU A 36 8.94 -6.26 -10.83
N THR A 37 8.59 -6.64 -12.06
CA THR A 37 7.22 -6.52 -12.59
C THR A 37 6.25 -7.39 -11.79
N GLY A 38 6.58 -8.67 -11.56
CA GLY A 38 5.75 -9.56 -10.76
C GLY A 38 5.59 -9.11 -9.31
N ASN A 39 6.63 -8.50 -8.72
CA ASN A 39 6.54 -7.90 -7.39
C ASN A 39 5.58 -6.69 -7.37
N LEU A 40 5.65 -5.82 -8.38
CA LEU A 40 4.73 -4.69 -8.50
C LEU A 40 3.27 -5.14 -8.66
N GLU A 41 3.03 -6.19 -9.45
CA GLU A 41 1.70 -6.80 -9.61
C GLU A 41 1.15 -7.29 -8.26
N GLN A 42 1.94 -8.06 -7.50
CA GLN A 42 1.54 -8.54 -6.17
C GLN A 42 1.27 -7.40 -5.17
N ILE A 43 2.09 -6.34 -5.20
CA ILE A 43 1.86 -5.16 -4.36
C ILE A 43 0.52 -4.49 -4.72
N ASN A 44 0.22 -4.37 -6.02
CA ASN A 44 -1.04 -3.80 -6.47
C ASN A 44 -2.25 -4.65 -6.05
N GLU A 45 -2.16 -5.98 -6.18
CA GLU A 45 -3.21 -6.90 -5.71
C GLU A 45 -3.46 -6.75 -4.21
N LEU A 46 -2.40 -6.73 -3.39
CA LEU A 46 -2.52 -6.56 -1.94
C LEU A 46 -3.11 -5.21 -1.54
N LEU A 47 -2.75 -4.14 -2.25
CA LEU A 47 -3.32 -2.81 -2.02
C LEU A 47 -4.81 -2.77 -2.37
N ASP A 48 -5.22 -3.42 -3.47
CA ASP A 48 -6.62 -3.52 -3.89
C ASP A 48 -7.48 -4.30 -2.90
N ASP A 49 -6.94 -5.42 -2.37
CA ASP A 49 -7.59 -6.21 -1.32
C ASP A 49 -7.82 -5.39 -0.04
N ILE A 50 -6.80 -4.65 0.41
CA ILE A 50 -6.90 -3.79 1.59
C ILE A 50 -7.94 -2.70 1.35
N GLN A 51 -7.87 -2.01 0.21
CA GLN A 51 -8.82 -0.94 -0.13
C GLN A 51 -10.26 -1.46 -0.22
N THR A 52 -10.45 -2.63 -0.84
CA THR A 52 -11.75 -3.30 -0.91
C THR A 52 -12.30 -3.63 0.49
N GLY A 53 -11.43 -4.05 1.41
CA GLY A 53 -11.82 -4.29 2.81
C GLY A 53 -12.20 -3.01 3.55
N ILE A 54 -11.50 -1.89 3.30
CA ILE A 54 -11.84 -0.57 3.83
C ILE A 54 -13.21 -0.13 3.32
N ASP A 55 -13.43 -0.20 2.00
CA ASP A 55 -14.67 0.24 1.34
C ASP A 55 -15.89 -0.55 1.82
N LYS A 56 -15.70 -1.86 2.08
CA LYS A 56 -16.73 -2.73 2.67
C LYS A 56 -16.93 -2.52 4.17
N ARG A 57 -16.24 -1.54 4.78
CA ARG A 57 -16.22 -1.26 6.23
C ARG A 57 -15.84 -2.47 7.07
N GLN A 58 -15.08 -3.40 6.50
CA GLN A 58 -14.56 -4.56 7.22
C GLN A 58 -13.45 -4.12 8.19
N PHE A 59 -12.80 -2.99 7.88
CA PHE A 59 -11.92 -2.24 8.76
C PHE A 59 -12.58 -0.91 9.13
N THR A 60 -13.35 -0.89 10.22
CA THR A 60 -14.20 0.28 10.58
C THR A 60 -13.44 1.54 10.99
N ASP A 61 -12.15 1.44 11.29
CA ASP A 61 -11.36 2.50 11.94
C ASP A 61 -9.96 2.62 11.32
N MET A 62 -9.80 2.21 10.06
CA MET A 62 -8.58 2.46 9.32
C MET A 62 -8.61 3.93 8.87
N GLU A 63 -8.25 4.83 9.78
CA GLU A 63 -7.80 6.16 9.38
C GLU A 63 -6.47 5.97 8.66
N VAL A 64 -6.54 5.57 7.38
CA VAL A 64 -5.40 5.60 6.47
C VAL A 64 -4.89 7.02 6.58
N THR A 65 -3.81 7.19 7.33
CA THR A 65 -3.21 8.49 7.55
C THR A 65 -2.69 8.87 6.17
N TYR A 66 -3.42 9.74 5.48
CA TYR A 66 -3.20 10.09 4.09
C TYR A 66 -1.81 10.74 3.97
N ILE A 67 -0.76 9.94 3.74
CA ILE A 67 0.57 10.40 3.29
C ILE A 67 0.50 10.78 1.79
N THR A 68 -0.68 11.12 1.26
CA THR A 68 -0.82 11.75 -0.05
C THR A 68 -0.49 13.24 0.01
N GLU A 69 -0.40 13.86 1.19
CA GLU A 69 0.00 15.28 1.31
C GLU A 69 1.52 15.47 1.45
N ASP A 70 2.26 14.46 1.94
CA ASP A 70 3.72 14.58 2.16
C ASP A 70 4.57 14.13 0.97
N THR A 71 4.02 13.39 0.01
CA THR A 71 4.77 12.97 -1.19
C THR A 71 4.90 14.07 -2.26
N ASN A 72 4.26 15.23 -2.08
CA ASN A 72 4.45 16.40 -2.94
C ASN A 72 5.56 17.36 -2.44
N GLN A 73 6.30 16.99 -1.39
CA GLN A 73 7.36 17.82 -0.80
C GLN A 73 8.78 17.20 -0.85
N LEU A 74 8.98 16.09 -1.57
CA LEU A 74 10.31 15.48 -1.80
C LEU A 74 10.73 15.51 -3.26
#